data_AF-A0A2S2Q480-F1
#
_entry.id   AF-A0A2S2Q480-F1
#
_cell.length_a   1.000
_cell.length_b   1.000
_cell.length_c   1.000
_cell.angle_alpha   90.00
_cell.angle_beta   90.00
_cell.angle_gamma   90.00
#
_symmetry.space_group_name_H-M   'P 1'
#
loop_
_entity.id
_entity.type
_entity.pdbx_description
1 polymer ?
#
loop_
_entity_poly.entity_id
_entity_poly.type
_entity_poly.pdbx_seq_one_letter_code
_entity_poly.pdbx_strand_id
1 'polypeptide(L)'
;MVSCEKETMTFTNKVMVKGLVESWMKNVLLEMWTSNAYLVKKSIFDYGNTRKSRCKWMLDHQGQMCLAANGVWWTAEVENVFSELAKGDNYAMKDYLETLNNQLNELVIQVRGDLTANDRKKFNTVLIVDVHARDVIENFVRDGIVKSHNFEWESQLRFYWKKEVDNLIVIQCSGTFAYGYEYMGLNGRLVITPLTDKIYLTITLALSMQLGCAPAGPAGTGKTETVKDLAKALGILCMVTNCGE
;
A
#
# COMPACT_ATOMS: atom_id res chain seq x y z
N MET A 1 -19.54 7.26 -2.28
CA MET A 1 -19.26 7.05 -0.84
C MET A 1 -18.32 8.14 -0.36
N VAL A 2 -18.59 8.71 0.82
CA VAL A 2 -17.72 9.71 1.46
C VAL A 2 -17.11 9.04 2.69
N SER A 3 -15.79 9.04 2.80
CA SER A 3 -15.07 8.50 3.95
C SER A 3 -15.13 9.43 5.16
N CYS A 4 -14.75 8.93 6.34
CA CYS A 4 -14.60 9.75 7.55
C CYS A 4 -13.61 10.92 7.36
N GLU A 5 -12.64 10.73 6.47
CA GLU A 5 -11.61 11.71 6.10
C GLU A 5 -12.07 12.68 5.01
N LYS A 6 -13.37 12.69 4.69
CA LYS A 6 -13.99 13.54 3.67
C LYS A 6 -13.44 13.33 2.25
N GLU A 7 -12.71 12.25 2.01
CA GLU A 7 -12.38 11.81 0.65
C GLU A 7 -13.60 11.10 0.04
N THR A 8 -13.91 11.44 -1.22
CA THR A 8 -15.06 10.91 -1.93
C THR A 8 -14.62 9.91 -3.00
N MET A 9 -15.18 8.71 -2.93
CA MET A 9 -15.10 7.70 -3.98
C MET A 9 -16.46 7.60 -4.68
N THR A 10 -16.50 7.94 -5.97
CA THR A 10 -17.71 7.79 -6.78
C THR A 10 -17.90 6.32 -7.12
N PHE A 11 -19.11 5.81 -6.93
CA PHE A 11 -19.46 4.46 -7.37
C PHE A 11 -19.56 4.38 -8.88
N THR A 12 -19.12 3.25 -9.44
CA THR A 12 -19.18 3.00 -10.88
C THR A 12 -20.63 2.90 -11.37
N ASN A 13 -21.51 2.33 -10.55
CA ASN A 13 -22.92 2.20 -10.79
C ASN A 13 -23.73 2.87 -9.67
N LYS A 14 -24.95 3.32 -10.01
CA LYS A 14 -25.90 3.85 -9.03
C LYS A 14 -26.54 2.70 -8.26
N VAL A 15 -26.49 2.74 -6.94
CA VAL A 15 -27.17 1.78 -6.06
C VAL A 15 -28.48 2.37 -5.58
N MET A 16 -29.58 1.66 -5.80
CA MET A 16 -30.91 2.07 -5.34
C MET A 16 -31.13 1.68 -3.87
N VAL A 17 -31.44 2.66 -3.03
CA VAL A 17 -31.75 2.47 -1.60
C VAL A 17 -33.27 2.27 -1.45
N LYS A 18 -33.77 1.12 -1.89
CA LYS A 18 -35.19 0.75 -1.82
C LYS A 18 -35.35 -0.68 -1.29
N GLY A 19 -36.45 -0.94 -0.58
CA GLY A 19 -36.78 -2.27 -0.05
C GLY A 19 -36.13 -2.58 1.30
N LEU A 20 -35.93 -3.86 1.58
CA LEU A 20 -35.37 -4.35 2.85
C LEU A 20 -33.97 -3.80 3.10
N VAL A 21 -33.72 -3.36 4.34
CA VAL A 21 -32.47 -2.72 4.75
C VAL A 21 -31.25 -3.57 4.43
N GLU A 22 -31.29 -4.84 4.80
CA GLU A 22 -30.18 -5.77 4.53
C GLU A 22 -29.87 -5.93 3.05
N SER A 23 -30.87 -5.83 2.17
CA SER A 23 -30.68 -6.01 0.73
C SER A 23 -29.93 -4.83 0.13
N TRP A 24 -30.41 -3.59 0.36
CA TRP A 24 -29.74 -2.44 -0.21
C TRP A 24 -28.38 -2.18 0.46
N MET A 25 -28.20 -2.50 1.75
CA MET A 25 -26.89 -2.41 2.41
C MET A 25 -25.87 -3.38 1.80
N LYS A 26 -26.27 -4.62 1.51
CA LYS A 26 -25.42 -5.58 0.78
C LYS A 26 -25.05 -5.07 -0.61
N ASN A 27 -26.00 -4.47 -1.34
CA ASN A 27 -25.71 -3.90 -2.66
C ASN A 27 -24.73 -2.71 -2.59
N VAL A 28 -24.84 -1.86 -1.57
CA VAL A 28 -23.89 -0.76 -1.34
C VAL A 28 -22.49 -1.31 -1.04
N LEU A 29 -22.39 -2.37 -0.22
CA LEU A 29 -21.11 -3.02 0.09
C LEU A 29 -20.45 -3.62 -1.16
N LEU A 30 -21.23 -4.35 -1.97
CA LEU A 30 -20.73 -4.95 -3.22
C LEU A 30 -20.27 -3.86 -4.19
N GLU A 31 -21.06 -2.80 -4.37
CA GLU A 31 -20.67 -1.69 -5.26
C GLU A 31 -19.42 -0.96 -4.76
N MET A 32 -19.25 -0.82 -3.45
CA MET A 32 -18.02 -0.28 -2.86
C MET A 32 -16.80 -1.13 -3.26
N TRP A 33 -16.87 -2.45 -3.08
CA TRP A 33 -15.78 -3.35 -3.47
C TRP A 33 -15.49 -3.31 -4.96
N THR A 34 -16.51 -3.44 -5.80
CA THR A 34 -16.35 -3.45 -7.27
C THR A 34 -15.81 -2.11 -7.78
N SER A 35 -16.35 -0.99 -7.28
CA SER A 35 -15.86 0.35 -7.65
C SER A 35 -14.41 0.56 -7.22
N ASN A 36 -14.07 0.18 -5.98
CA ASN A 36 -12.72 0.35 -5.46
C ASN A 36 -11.73 -0.53 -6.23
N ALA A 37 -12.06 -1.79 -6.52
CA ALA A 37 -11.24 -2.67 -7.34
C ALA A 37 -10.99 -2.10 -8.74
N TYR A 38 -12.03 -1.58 -9.40
CA TYR A 38 -11.90 -0.90 -10.69
C TYR A 38 -10.99 0.35 -10.59
N LEU A 39 -11.18 1.19 -9.58
CA LEU A 39 -10.40 2.42 -9.40
C LEU A 39 -8.93 2.13 -9.05
N VAL A 40 -8.64 1.10 -8.26
CA VAL A 40 -7.28 0.63 -7.99
C VAL A 40 -6.62 0.14 -9.28
N LYS A 41 -7.30 -0.73 -10.04
CA LYS A 41 -6.83 -1.20 -11.34
C LYS A 41 -6.53 -0.06 -12.30
N LYS A 42 -7.47 0.91 -12.38
CA LYS A 42 -7.33 2.11 -13.21
C LYS A 42 -6.13 2.95 -12.77
N SER A 43 -5.95 3.17 -11.47
CA SER A 43 -4.82 3.92 -10.91
C SER A 43 -3.48 3.28 -11.27
N ILE A 44 -3.37 1.96 -11.18
CA ILE A 44 -2.17 1.19 -11.57
C ILE A 44 -1.90 1.36 -13.08
N PHE A 45 -2.93 1.18 -13.90
CA PHE A 45 -2.82 1.30 -15.36
C PHE A 45 -2.45 2.72 -15.80
N ASP A 46 -3.09 3.74 -15.22
CA ASP A 46 -2.90 5.15 -15.58
C ASP A 46 -1.47 5.59 -15.24
N TYR A 47 -0.87 5.11 -14.13
CA TYR A 47 0.52 5.45 -13.80
C TYR A 47 1.51 4.95 -14.86
N GLY A 48 1.34 3.72 -15.36
CA GLY A 48 2.22 3.16 -16.38
C GLY A 48 2.03 3.72 -17.78
N ASN A 49 0.87 4.33 -18.08
CA ASN A 49 0.54 4.83 -19.42
C ASN A 49 0.53 6.36 -19.53
N THR A 50 0.66 7.08 -18.41
CA THR A 50 0.63 8.53 -18.42
C THR A 50 1.99 9.13 -18.76
N ARG A 51 1.97 10.30 -19.40
CA ARG A 51 3.15 11.18 -19.54
C ARG A 51 3.24 12.22 -18.41
N LYS A 52 2.30 12.19 -17.47
CA LYS A 52 2.28 13.10 -16.32
C LYS A 52 3.38 12.70 -15.32
N SER A 53 3.88 13.67 -14.56
CA SER A 53 4.75 13.38 -13.42
C SER A 53 3.99 12.61 -12.34
N ARG A 54 4.71 11.86 -11.50
CA ARG A 54 4.15 11.09 -10.38
C ARG A 54 3.27 11.96 -9.48
N CYS A 55 3.73 13.15 -9.12
CA CYS A 55 2.93 14.09 -8.31
C CYS A 55 1.61 14.50 -8.98
N LYS A 56 1.60 14.70 -10.30
CA LYS A 56 0.36 15.05 -11.03
C LYS A 56 -0.58 13.85 -11.14
N TRP A 57 -0.06 12.66 -11.39
CA TRP A 57 -0.85 11.43 -11.37
C TRP A 57 -1.50 11.20 -9.99
N MET A 58 -0.76 11.43 -8.90
CA MET A 58 -1.32 11.31 -7.54
C MET A 58 -2.51 12.24 -7.30
N LEU A 59 -2.58 13.40 -7.97
CA LEU A 59 -3.72 14.32 -7.86
C LEU A 59 -4.98 13.81 -8.60
N ASP A 60 -4.81 12.97 -9.63
CA ASP A 60 -5.91 12.42 -10.42
C ASP A 60 -6.66 11.27 -9.70
N HIS A 61 -6.06 10.70 -8.64
CA HIS A 61 -6.58 9.53 -7.94
C HIS A 61 -6.72 9.76 -6.43
N GLN A 62 -7.62 9.00 -5.80
CA GLN A 62 -7.80 8.94 -4.36
C GLN A 62 -6.58 8.30 -3.69
N GLY A 63 -6.30 8.70 -2.45
CA GLY A 63 -5.07 8.33 -1.76
C GLY A 63 -4.91 6.83 -1.50
N GLN A 64 -5.99 6.10 -1.22
CA GLN A 64 -5.94 4.64 -1.07
C GLN A 64 -5.47 3.95 -2.36
N MET A 65 -5.93 4.44 -3.51
CA MET A 65 -5.62 3.90 -4.84
C MET A 65 -4.17 4.24 -5.22
N CYS A 66 -3.72 5.46 -4.90
CA CYS A 66 -2.31 5.85 -5.03
C CYS A 66 -1.38 4.95 -4.21
N LEU A 67 -1.73 4.62 -2.96
CA LEU A 67 -0.91 3.77 -2.10
C LEU A 67 -0.80 2.34 -2.65
N ALA A 68 -1.92 1.75 -3.07
CA ALA A 68 -1.93 0.42 -3.68
C ALA A 68 -1.12 0.40 -4.99
N ALA A 69 -1.31 1.41 -5.85
CA ALA A 69 -0.59 1.51 -7.10
C ALA A 69 0.91 1.75 -6.90
N ASN A 70 1.31 2.60 -5.96
CA ASN A 70 2.71 2.79 -5.59
C ASN A 70 3.35 1.48 -5.14
N GLY A 71 2.66 0.67 -4.33
CA GLY A 71 3.16 -0.65 -3.91
C GLY A 71 3.43 -1.58 -5.11
N VAL A 72 2.53 -1.59 -6.10
CA VAL A 72 2.68 -2.40 -7.31
C VAL A 72 3.89 -1.94 -8.13
N TRP A 73 4.00 -0.65 -8.38
CA TRP A 73 5.08 -0.10 -9.20
C TRP A 73 6.44 -0.21 -8.52
N TRP A 74 6.52 0.06 -7.21
CA TRP A 74 7.75 -0.16 -6.46
C TRP A 74 8.19 -1.62 -6.51
N THR A 75 7.25 -2.57 -6.36
CA THR A 75 7.56 -4.01 -6.50
C THR A 75 8.13 -4.34 -7.88
N ALA A 76 7.50 -3.84 -8.94
CA ALA A 76 7.94 -4.08 -10.31
C ALA A 76 9.31 -3.43 -10.63
N GLU A 77 9.53 -2.21 -10.15
CA GLU A 77 10.79 -1.47 -10.35
C GLU A 77 11.95 -2.18 -9.64
N VAL A 78 11.77 -2.63 -8.39
CA VAL A 78 12.79 -3.39 -7.66
C VAL A 78 13.12 -4.73 -8.33
N GLU A 79 12.11 -5.45 -8.83
CA GLU A 79 12.34 -6.70 -9.56
C GLU A 79 13.04 -6.47 -10.91
N ASN A 80 12.79 -5.35 -11.59
CA ASN A 80 13.54 -4.95 -12.77
C ASN A 80 15.01 -4.68 -12.44
N VAL A 81 15.28 -3.97 -11.33
CA VAL A 81 16.65 -3.72 -10.85
C VAL A 81 17.39 -5.03 -10.55
N PHE A 82 16.75 -6.00 -9.90
CA PHE A 82 17.34 -7.34 -9.72
C PHE A 82 17.62 -8.04 -11.06
N SER A 83 16.77 -7.83 -12.06
CA SER A 83 16.97 -8.38 -13.40
C SER A 83 18.13 -7.71 -14.15
N GLU A 84 18.36 -6.41 -13.94
CA GLU A 84 19.50 -5.65 -14.49
C GLU A 84 20.82 -6.05 -13.84
N LEU A 85 20.82 -6.23 -12.52
CA LEU A 85 21.96 -6.80 -11.79
C LEU A 85 22.33 -8.19 -12.32
N ALA A 86 21.33 -9.04 -12.57
CA ALA A 86 21.55 -10.37 -13.16
C ALA A 86 22.12 -10.33 -14.58
N LYS A 87 21.87 -9.24 -15.34
CA LYS A 87 22.45 -8.99 -16.67
C LYS A 87 23.87 -8.39 -16.59
N GLY A 88 24.38 -8.08 -15.40
CA GLY A 88 25.74 -7.61 -15.16
C GLY A 88 25.86 -6.11 -14.85
N ASP A 89 24.74 -5.38 -14.70
CA ASP A 89 24.79 -3.99 -14.25
C ASP A 89 24.91 -3.91 -12.73
N ASN A 90 26.15 -3.88 -12.25
CA ASN A 90 26.46 -3.83 -10.81
C ASN A 90 26.05 -2.52 -10.12
N TYR A 91 25.66 -1.49 -10.87
CA TYR A 91 25.28 -0.17 -10.32
C TYR A 91 23.77 0.04 -10.26
N ALA A 92 22.97 -0.81 -10.91
CA ALA A 92 21.52 -0.67 -11.02
C ALA A 92 20.80 -0.38 -9.68
N MET A 93 21.17 -1.07 -8.59
CA MET A 93 20.56 -0.83 -7.27
C MET A 93 20.89 0.55 -6.70
N LYS A 94 22.12 1.02 -6.92
CA LYS A 94 22.58 2.34 -6.46
C LYS A 94 21.93 3.45 -7.27
N ASP A 95 21.80 3.27 -8.58
CA ASP A 95 21.15 4.23 -9.48
C ASP A 95 19.64 4.32 -9.18
N TYR A 96 19.02 3.19 -8.83
CA TYR A 96 17.64 3.18 -8.36
C TYR A 96 17.47 3.87 -7.01
N LEU A 97 18.41 3.70 -6.06
CA LEU A 97 18.41 4.45 -4.80
C LEU A 97 18.46 5.98 -5.04
N GLU A 98 19.28 6.44 -5.98
CA GLU A 98 19.33 7.85 -6.37
C GLU A 98 18.00 8.32 -6.97
N THR A 99 17.37 7.48 -7.81
CA THR A 99 16.04 7.74 -8.36
C THR A 99 14.99 7.92 -7.25
N LEU A 100 14.98 7.04 -6.24
CA LEU A 100 14.07 7.15 -5.09
C LEU A 100 14.32 8.44 -4.29
N ASN A 101 15.58 8.82 -4.06
CA ASN A 101 15.92 10.08 -3.40
C ASN A 101 15.39 11.31 -4.16
N ASN A 102 15.51 11.30 -5.49
CA ASN A 102 14.98 12.37 -6.34
C ASN A 102 13.45 12.44 -6.27
N GLN A 103 12.75 11.31 -6.36
CA GLN A 103 11.29 11.26 -6.22
C GLN A 103 10.82 11.75 -4.83
N LEU A 104 11.54 11.39 -3.76
CA LEU A 104 11.25 11.89 -2.42
C LEU A 104 11.40 13.40 -2.33
N ASN A 105 12.45 13.96 -2.91
CA ASN A 105 12.66 15.41 -2.96
C ASN A 105 11.53 16.13 -3.71
N GLU A 106 11.08 15.57 -4.84
CA GLU A 106 9.91 16.11 -5.57
C GLU A 106 8.64 16.11 -4.71
N LEU A 107 8.38 15.02 -3.99
CA LEU A 107 7.23 14.94 -3.09
C LEU A 107 7.32 15.96 -1.95
N VAL A 108 8.49 16.15 -1.37
CA VAL A 108 8.72 17.16 -0.31
C VAL A 108 8.44 18.57 -0.82
N ILE A 109 8.89 18.88 -2.04
CA ILE A 109 8.60 20.17 -2.68
C ILE A 109 7.09 20.33 -2.90
N GLN A 110 6.42 19.29 -3.40
CA GLN A 110 4.98 19.33 -3.66
C GLN A 110 4.16 19.52 -2.38
N VAL A 111 4.52 18.87 -1.27
CA VAL A 111 3.87 19.02 0.05
C VAL A 111 3.93 20.46 0.57
N ARG A 112 5.01 21.18 0.27
CA ARG A 112 5.22 22.58 0.68
C ARG A 112 4.44 23.58 -0.17
N GLY A 113 3.98 23.17 -1.34
CA GLY A 113 3.16 24.00 -2.22
C GLY A 113 1.72 24.18 -1.74
N ASP A 114 0.94 24.83 -2.60
CA ASP A 114 -0.49 25.03 -2.37
C ASP A 114 -1.28 23.77 -2.74
N LEU A 115 -1.82 23.12 -1.71
CA LEU A 115 -2.57 21.87 -1.80
C LEU A 115 -3.82 21.96 -0.92
N THR A 116 -4.87 21.27 -1.33
CA THR A 116 -6.02 21.04 -0.45
C THR A 116 -5.58 20.25 0.78
N ALA A 117 -6.34 20.33 1.88
CA ALA A 117 -6.02 19.57 3.10
C ALA A 117 -5.94 18.05 2.83
N ASN A 118 -6.83 17.51 1.99
CA ASN A 118 -6.83 16.10 1.61
C ASN A 118 -5.64 15.73 0.73
N ASP A 119 -5.28 16.57 -0.25
CA ASP A 119 -4.10 16.31 -1.09
C ASP A 119 -2.82 16.38 -0.27
N ARG A 120 -2.68 17.37 0.62
CA ARG A 120 -1.52 17.47 1.53
C ARG A 120 -1.41 16.22 2.41
N LYS A 121 -2.53 15.73 2.96
CA LYS A 121 -2.56 14.47 3.70
C LYS A 121 -2.15 13.29 2.83
N LYS A 122 -2.57 13.26 1.56
CA LYS A 122 -2.26 12.18 0.60
C LYS A 122 -0.76 12.12 0.32
N PHE A 123 -0.16 13.25 0.00
CA PHE A 123 1.29 13.35 -0.21
C PHE A 123 2.08 12.99 1.05
N ASN A 124 1.69 13.49 2.22
CA ASN A 124 2.34 13.10 3.49
C ASN A 124 2.26 11.59 3.74
N THR A 125 1.12 10.99 3.43
CA THR A 125 0.92 9.55 3.62
C THR A 125 1.77 8.72 2.68
N VAL A 126 1.87 9.12 1.41
CA VAL A 126 2.78 8.49 0.44
C VAL A 126 4.24 8.70 0.82
N LEU A 127 4.61 9.90 1.29
CA LEU A 127 5.96 10.20 1.73
C LEU A 127 6.44 9.25 2.83
N ILE A 128 5.57 8.90 3.80
CA ILE A 128 5.90 7.94 4.86
C ILE A 128 6.25 6.56 4.27
N VAL A 129 5.46 6.08 3.30
CA VAL A 129 5.69 4.78 2.65
C VAL A 129 6.95 4.80 1.79
N ASP A 130 7.17 5.89 1.05
CA ASP A 130 8.32 6.04 0.16
C ASP A 130 9.64 6.16 0.93
N VAL A 131 9.64 6.81 2.10
CA VAL A 131 10.84 6.86 2.96
C VAL A 131 11.22 5.44 3.39
N HIS A 132 10.26 4.64 3.84
CA HIS A 132 10.51 3.23 4.16
C HIS A 132 11.01 2.44 2.94
N ALA A 133 10.37 2.59 1.79
CA ALA A 133 10.79 1.95 0.54
C ALA A 133 12.24 2.31 0.17
N ARG A 134 12.63 3.58 0.30
CA ARG A 134 14.01 4.05 0.08
C ARG A 134 14.97 3.45 1.11
N ASP A 135 14.61 3.44 2.38
CA ASP A 135 15.44 2.87 3.46
C ASP A 135 15.71 1.36 3.23
N VAL A 136 14.72 0.62 2.71
CA VAL A 136 14.90 -0.79 2.30
C VAL A 136 15.96 -0.92 1.20
N ILE A 137 15.88 -0.08 0.15
CA ILE A 137 16.86 -0.11 -0.95
C ILE A 137 18.25 0.36 -0.49
N GLU A 138 18.33 1.35 0.40
CA GLU A 138 19.59 1.77 1.02
C GLU A 138 20.26 0.63 1.78
N ASN A 139 19.47 -0.17 2.52
CA ASN A 139 19.97 -1.39 3.16
C ASN A 139 20.46 -2.42 2.13
N PHE A 140 19.74 -2.61 1.01
CA PHE A 140 20.17 -3.54 -0.04
C PHE A 140 21.52 -3.14 -0.66
N VAL A 141 21.73 -1.83 -0.89
CA VAL A 141 23.01 -1.31 -1.38
C VAL A 141 24.12 -1.53 -0.35
N ARG A 142 23.86 -1.23 0.93
CA ARG A 142 24.84 -1.39 2.01
C ARG A 142 25.24 -2.85 2.21
N ASP A 143 24.26 -3.75 2.19
CA ASP A 143 24.42 -5.16 2.56
C ASP A 143 24.71 -6.05 1.33
N GLY A 144 24.77 -5.47 0.13
CA GLY A 144 25.14 -6.16 -1.11
C GLY A 144 24.09 -7.17 -1.60
N ILE A 145 22.80 -6.85 -1.44
CA ILE A 145 21.70 -7.73 -1.84
C ILE A 145 21.47 -7.63 -3.34
N VAL A 146 21.73 -8.74 -4.05
CA VAL A 146 21.73 -8.76 -5.53
C VAL A 146 20.75 -9.73 -6.17
N LYS A 147 19.99 -10.51 -5.38
CA LYS A 147 19.06 -11.51 -5.91
C LYS A 147 17.66 -11.35 -5.31
N SER A 148 16.65 -11.63 -6.13
CA SER A 148 15.24 -11.55 -5.75
C SER A 148 14.76 -12.69 -4.82
N HIS A 149 15.57 -13.71 -4.57
CA HIS A 149 15.27 -14.76 -3.58
C HIS A 149 15.97 -14.53 -2.23
N ASN A 150 16.63 -13.38 -2.06
CA ASN A 150 17.18 -13.00 -0.77
C ASN A 150 16.04 -12.71 0.21
N PHE A 151 16.20 -13.18 1.45
CA PHE A 151 15.20 -13.02 2.50
C PHE A 151 14.89 -11.54 2.78
N GLU A 152 15.88 -10.65 2.65
CA GLU A 152 15.72 -9.21 2.82
C GLU A 152 14.65 -8.63 1.87
N TRP A 153 14.56 -9.14 0.64
CA TRP A 153 13.49 -8.78 -0.30
C TRP A 153 12.21 -9.58 -0.06
N GLU A 154 12.31 -10.89 0.16
CA GLU A 154 11.11 -11.72 0.38
C GLU A 154 10.32 -11.35 1.62
N SER A 155 10.99 -10.80 2.64
CA SER A 155 10.39 -10.33 3.89
C SER A 155 9.63 -9.01 3.73
N GLN A 156 9.76 -8.30 2.60
CA GLN A 156 8.97 -7.09 2.32
C GLN A 156 7.57 -7.45 1.83
N LEU A 157 6.60 -6.57 2.09
CA LEU A 157 5.27 -6.65 1.46
C LEU A 157 5.39 -6.26 -0.01
N ARG A 158 5.05 -7.20 -0.90
CA ARG A 158 5.14 -7.05 -2.35
C ARG A 158 3.77 -7.12 -2.98
N PHE A 159 3.50 -6.24 -3.93
CA PHE A 159 2.19 -6.05 -4.53
C PHE A 159 2.24 -6.42 -6.00
N TYR A 160 1.38 -7.34 -6.42
CA TYR A 160 1.34 -7.85 -7.79
C TYR A 160 -0.07 -7.73 -8.34
N TRP A 161 -0.24 -7.02 -9.45
CA TRP A 161 -1.44 -7.19 -10.25
C TRP A 161 -1.33 -8.49 -11.05
N LYS A 162 -2.12 -9.50 -10.69
CA LYS A 162 -2.14 -10.80 -11.39
C LYS A 162 -3.23 -10.79 -12.44
N LYS A 163 -2.83 -10.86 -13.71
CA LYS A 163 -3.74 -10.78 -14.86
C LYS A 163 -4.66 -11.99 -14.96
N GLU A 164 -4.21 -13.15 -14.51
CA GLU A 164 -4.94 -14.43 -14.60
C GLU A 164 -6.23 -14.41 -13.78
N VAL A 165 -6.18 -13.78 -12.61
CA VAL A 165 -7.31 -13.61 -11.68
C VAL A 165 -7.89 -12.20 -11.69
N ASP A 166 -7.33 -11.33 -12.54
CA ASP A 166 -7.62 -9.89 -12.62
C ASP A 166 -7.70 -9.19 -11.26
N ASN A 167 -6.69 -9.42 -10.41
CA ASN A 167 -6.73 -9.00 -9.01
C ASN A 167 -5.35 -8.55 -8.49
N LEU A 168 -5.37 -7.63 -7.53
CA LEU A 168 -4.20 -7.25 -6.73
C LEU A 168 -3.94 -8.30 -5.65
N ILE A 169 -2.75 -8.89 -5.69
CA ILE A 169 -2.26 -9.89 -4.76
C ILE A 169 -1.08 -9.31 -3.98
N VAL A 170 -1.15 -9.40 -2.65
CA VAL A 170 -0.08 -9.01 -1.73
C VAL A 170 0.65 -10.27 -1.28
N ILE A 171 1.98 -10.27 -1.38
CA ILE A 171 2.84 -11.40 -1.03
C ILE A 171 3.88 -10.95 -0.02
N GLN A 172 4.08 -11.73 1.04
CA GLN A 172 5.18 -11.56 2.00
C GLN A 172 5.65 -12.95 2.44
N CYS A 173 6.94 -13.25 2.21
CA CYS A 173 7.50 -14.60 2.31
C CYS A 173 6.59 -15.63 1.61
N SER A 174 6.10 -16.64 2.34
CA SER A 174 5.19 -17.68 1.86
C SER A 174 3.71 -17.27 1.86
N GLY A 175 3.36 -16.15 2.50
CA GLY A 175 2.00 -15.66 2.58
C GLY A 175 1.55 -15.00 1.28
N THR A 176 0.35 -15.37 0.81
CA THR A 176 -0.30 -14.78 -0.37
C THR A 176 -1.71 -14.35 0.00
N PHE A 177 -2.04 -13.08 -0.22
CA PHE A 177 -3.29 -12.46 0.19
C PHE A 177 -3.92 -11.71 -0.98
N ALA A 178 -5.22 -11.91 -1.22
CA ALA A 178 -5.96 -11.01 -2.10
C ALA A 178 -6.17 -9.67 -1.40
N TYR A 179 -6.01 -8.56 -2.12
CA TYR A 179 -6.33 -7.25 -1.59
C TYR A 179 -7.84 -7.15 -1.32
N GLY A 180 -8.24 -6.61 -0.17
CA GLY A 180 -9.62 -6.65 0.33
C GLY A 180 -10.57 -5.62 -0.30
N TYR A 181 -10.04 -4.56 -0.91
CA TYR A 181 -10.81 -3.47 -1.52
C TYR A 181 -11.85 -2.78 -0.62
N GLU A 182 -11.68 -2.85 0.69
CA GLU A 182 -12.53 -2.09 1.60
C GLU A 182 -12.13 -0.62 1.55
N TYR A 183 -13.07 0.23 1.14
CA TYR A 183 -12.79 1.66 0.99
C TYR A 183 -12.84 2.33 2.36
N MET A 184 -11.67 2.74 2.84
CA MET A 184 -11.49 3.38 4.14
C MET A 184 -11.15 4.86 4.02
N GLY A 185 -11.06 5.38 2.79
CA GLY A 185 -10.50 6.70 2.50
C GLY A 185 -9.04 6.83 2.90
N LEU A 186 -8.54 8.06 2.91
CA LEU A 186 -7.15 8.34 3.27
C LEU A 186 -6.93 8.33 4.78
N ASN A 187 -6.76 7.14 5.33
CA ASN A 187 -6.65 6.90 6.76
C ASN A 187 -5.21 6.91 7.30
N GLY A 188 -4.31 7.69 6.69
CA GLY A 188 -2.90 7.82 7.09
C GLY A 188 -2.12 6.49 7.12
N ARG A 189 -0.80 6.58 7.26
CA ARG A 189 0.08 5.42 7.44
C ARG A 189 0.91 5.60 8.70
N LEU A 190 1.12 4.51 9.42
CA LEU A 190 2.09 4.46 10.52
C LEU A 190 3.50 4.55 9.92
N VAL A 191 4.41 5.22 10.62
CA VAL A 191 5.83 5.19 10.23
C VAL A 191 6.34 3.76 10.37
N ILE A 192 6.83 3.20 9.27
CA ILE A 192 7.32 1.83 9.22
C ILE A 192 8.77 1.82 9.70
N THR A 193 9.04 1.01 10.71
CA THR A 193 10.38 0.82 11.30
C THR A 193 10.75 -0.67 11.24
N PRO A 194 12.02 -1.04 11.45
CA PRO A 194 12.41 -2.45 11.50
C PRO A 194 11.62 -3.29 12.53
N LEU A 195 11.09 -2.67 13.59
CA LEU A 195 10.22 -3.36 14.54
C LEU A 195 8.83 -3.60 13.95
N THR A 196 8.26 -2.61 13.28
CA THR A 196 6.96 -2.70 12.59
C THR A 196 7.01 -3.78 11.50
N ASP A 197 8.10 -3.84 10.71
CA ASP A 197 8.27 -4.85 9.66
C ASP A 197 8.31 -6.28 10.22
N LYS A 198 9.01 -6.49 11.34
CA LYS A 198 9.01 -7.79 12.02
C LYS A 198 7.62 -8.20 12.48
N ILE A 199 6.82 -7.25 12.96
CA ILE A 199 5.43 -7.51 13.36
C ILE A 199 4.58 -7.84 12.12
N TYR A 200 4.75 -7.11 11.01
CA TYR A 200 4.07 -7.43 9.75
C TYR A 200 4.35 -8.84 9.30
N LEU A 201 5.63 -9.21 9.24
CA LEU A 201 6.07 -10.55 8.86
C LEU A 201 5.47 -11.63 9.77
N THR A 202 5.44 -11.38 11.09
CA THR A 202 4.85 -12.32 12.05
C THR A 202 3.36 -12.50 11.82
N ILE A 203 2.63 -11.40 11.58
CA ILE A 203 1.19 -11.44 11.35
C ILE A 203 0.88 -12.14 10.02
N THR A 204 1.54 -11.78 8.92
CA THR A 204 1.29 -12.40 7.62
C THR A 204 1.67 -13.87 7.61
N LEU A 205 2.76 -14.27 8.27
CA LEU A 205 3.10 -15.68 8.43
C LEU A 205 2.00 -16.43 9.21
N ALA A 206 1.53 -15.89 10.34
CA ALA A 206 0.44 -16.50 11.10
C ALA A 206 -0.85 -16.61 10.26
N LEU A 207 -1.22 -15.56 9.54
CA LEU A 207 -2.40 -15.56 8.66
C LEU A 207 -2.28 -16.61 7.53
N SER A 208 -1.09 -16.79 6.96
CA SER A 208 -0.83 -17.84 5.95
C SER A 208 -1.08 -19.25 6.47
N MET A 209 -0.95 -19.44 7.78
CA MET A 209 -1.17 -20.69 8.50
C MET A 209 -2.56 -20.77 9.14
N GLN A 210 -3.45 -19.79 8.84
CA GLN A 210 -4.78 -19.67 9.46
C GLN A 210 -4.74 -19.55 10.99
N LEU A 211 -3.68 -18.95 11.52
CA LEU A 211 -3.51 -18.70 12.96
C LEU A 211 -3.79 -17.23 13.30
N GLY A 212 -4.22 -17.01 14.54
CA GLY A 212 -4.22 -15.68 15.13
C GLY A 212 -2.80 -15.25 15.51
N CYS A 213 -2.57 -13.94 15.57
CA CYS A 213 -1.33 -13.35 16.10
C CYS A 213 -1.63 -12.64 17.43
N ALA A 214 -0.75 -12.79 18.42
CA ALA A 214 -0.84 -12.11 19.71
C ALA A 214 0.39 -11.22 19.93
N PRO A 215 0.43 -10.00 19.35
CA PRO A 215 1.50 -9.05 19.62
C PRO A 215 1.48 -8.64 21.10
N ALA A 216 2.57 -8.93 21.82
CA ALA A 216 2.72 -8.62 23.23
C ALA A 216 3.74 -7.50 23.46
N GLY A 217 3.51 -6.67 24.48
CA GLY A 217 4.38 -5.56 24.85
C GLY A 217 3.67 -4.51 25.71
N PRO A 218 4.40 -3.55 26.31
CA PRO A 218 3.83 -2.53 27.19
C PRO A 218 2.70 -1.72 26.55
N ALA A 219 1.86 -1.08 27.37
CA ALA A 219 0.82 -0.18 26.87
C ALA A 219 1.44 0.99 26.09
N GLY A 220 0.78 1.45 25.02
CA GLY A 220 1.23 2.59 24.22
C GLY A 220 2.37 2.31 23.23
N THR A 221 2.85 1.07 23.08
CA THR A 221 3.94 0.73 22.16
C THR A 221 3.51 0.45 20.71
N GLY A 222 2.38 1.00 20.26
CA GLY A 222 1.95 0.93 18.86
C GLY A 222 1.47 -0.45 18.35
N LYS A 223 1.17 -1.41 19.24
CA LYS A 223 0.78 -2.78 18.85
C LYS A 223 -0.48 -2.81 18.00
N THR A 224 -1.54 -2.17 18.50
CA THR A 224 -2.83 -2.08 17.83
C THR A 224 -2.74 -1.26 16.54
N GLU A 225 -1.95 -0.19 16.57
CA GLU A 225 -1.70 0.69 15.44
C GLU A 225 -0.97 -0.03 14.32
N THR A 226 -0.02 -0.90 14.66
CA THR A 226 0.69 -1.76 13.70
C THR A 226 -0.27 -2.73 13.02
N VAL A 227 -1.15 -3.40 13.76
CA VAL A 227 -2.17 -4.29 13.18
C VAL A 227 -3.12 -3.53 12.25
N LYS A 228 -3.57 -2.34 12.67
CA LYS A 228 -4.41 -1.46 11.84
C LYS A 228 -3.69 -1.03 10.56
N ASP A 229 -2.40 -0.70 10.64
CA ASP A 229 -1.63 -0.26 9.48
C ASP A 229 -1.39 -1.41 8.48
N LEU A 230 -1.17 -2.64 8.95
CA LEU A 230 -1.12 -3.81 8.07
C LEU A 230 -2.47 -4.05 7.39
N ALA A 231 -3.57 -3.98 8.13
CA ALA A 231 -4.91 -4.16 7.57
C ALA A 231 -5.20 -3.14 6.45
N LYS A 232 -4.79 -1.87 6.63
CA LYS A 232 -4.85 -0.86 5.57
C LYS A 232 -4.01 -1.24 4.35
N ALA A 233 -2.82 -1.83 4.55
CA ALA A 233 -1.95 -2.27 3.45
C ALA A 233 -2.57 -3.44 2.68
N LEU A 234 -3.38 -4.28 3.35
CA LEU A 234 -4.13 -5.38 2.74
C LEU A 234 -5.50 -4.93 2.21
N GLY A 235 -5.91 -3.68 2.43
CA GLY A 235 -7.22 -3.17 2.01
C GLY A 235 -8.39 -3.78 2.80
N ILE A 236 -8.17 -4.10 4.07
CA ILE A 236 -9.14 -4.74 4.97
C ILE A 236 -9.45 -3.79 6.15
N LEU A 237 -10.72 -3.69 6.53
CA LEU A 237 -11.20 -2.97 7.70
C LEU A 237 -10.77 -3.70 8.98
N CYS A 238 -9.97 -3.02 9.79
CA CYS A 238 -9.59 -3.50 11.11
C CYS A 238 -10.55 -2.96 12.18
N MET A 239 -11.41 -3.83 12.70
CA MET A 239 -12.24 -3.54 13.87
C MET A 239 -11.47 -3.83 15.15
N VAL A 240 -11.42 -2.85 16.06
CA VAL A 240 -10.73 -2.99 17.34
C VAL A 240 -11.74 -2.91 18.47
N THR A 241 -11.80 -3.99 19.23
CA THR A 241 -12.59 -4.08 20.46
C THR A 241 -11.65 -3.91 21.65
N ASN A 242 -11.94 -2.93 22.51
CA ASN A 242 -11.27 -2.84 23.79
C ASN A 242 -11.88 -3.88 24.73
N CYS A 243 -11.04 -4.74 25.31
CA CYS A 243 -11.46 -5.74 26.30
C CYS A 243 -11.28 -5.24 27.75
N GLY A 244 -10.78 -4.01 27.95
CA GLY A 244 -10.88 -3.32 29.23
C GLY A 244 -12.32 -2.88 29.48
N GLU A 245 -12.76 -2.98 30.73
CA GLU A 245 -14.09 -2.53 31.19
C GLU A 245 -14.39 -1.08 30.83
#